data_AF-A0A8S2ADH5-F1
#
_entry.id   AF-A0A8S2ADH5-F1
#
_cell.length_a   1.000
_cell.length_b   1.000
_cell.length_c   1.000
_cell.angle_alpha   90.00
_cell.angle_beta   90.00
_cell.angle_gamma   90.00
#
_symmetry.space_group_name_H-M   'P 1'
#
loop_
_entity.id
_entity.type
_entity.pdbx_description
1 polymer ?
#
loop_
_entity_poly.entity_id
_entity_poly.type
_entity_poly.pdbx_seq_one_letter_code
_entity_poly.pdbx_strand_id
1 'polypeptide(L)'
;MSNTLKESREDNTDSVGQMREDNEYVRLVVAHEASAAETVLSLSQSEVQSKKFMWWLKALGIFAVALLLTLVFGKWGVPFVFQKVLIPILQWEATAFGRPMLAIVLVVSLALFPVFLIPSGPSMWLAGMIFGYGLGFVIIMVGTTIGMVLPYLIGLMFRDRLHQWLKRWPRQAAVLRLAAEGSWFHQFRVVAIFRVSPFPYTIFNYAIVVTSMRFWPYFFGSIAGMIPEAFIYIYSGRLIRTFADVQYGHQRLTTVEIVYNVISLIIAVVTTVAFTVYAKRALKELQNAEANEDEEVPAKLKLYSYWRSSCAHRVRIALTLKGLDYEYIPVNLLKGDQSDPVYRFDPQDFKKINPMGTVPALVDGNVVVNDSFAIIMYLDDKYPEPPLLPSDLHKRAVNYQATSIVMSGIQPHQNMALFRYLEEKINAEEKTAWITNAITKGFTALENLLVSCAGKYATGDEVYLADLFLAPQIHAAFNRFQINMEPYPTLAKFYESYNELPAFQNAVPENQPDTPSTI
;
A
#
# COMPACT_ATOMS: atom_id res chain seq x y z
N MET A 1 -9.92 95.63 24.98
CA MET A 1 -8.98 96.22 25.95
C MET A 1 -7.60 95.71 25.58
N SER A 2 -6.83 96.52 24.85
CA SER A 2 -5.82 97.47 25.36
C SER A 2 -4.59 96.75 25.91
N ASN A 3 -3.46 96.86 25.17
CA ASN A 3 -2.18 97.45 25.62
C ASN A 3 -1.33 96.56 26.54
N THR A 4 0.00 96.55 26.60
CA THR A 4 1.13 97.15 25.87
C THR A 4 2.39 96.46 26.41
N LEU A 5 3.41 96.41 25.57
CA LEU A 5 4.84 96.09 25.78
C LEU A 5 5.48 96.36 27.16
N LYS A 6 6.42 95.46 27.51
CA LYS A 6 7.72 95.56 28.24
C LYS A 6 7.83 94.33 29.18
N GLU A 7 8.94 93.61 29.32
CA GLU A 7 10.35 93.99 29.31
C GLU A 7 11.23 92.75 29.12
N SER A 8 12.51 93.00 28.89
CA SER A 8 13.59 92.11 28.46
C SER A 8 14.26 91.25 29.55
N ARG A 9 14.95 90.21 29.04
CA ARG A 9 16.18 89.53 29.54
C ARG A 9 16.04 88.45 30.61
N GLU A 10 16.29 87.19 30.21
CA GLU A 10 17.47 86.42 30.63
C GLU A 10 17.70 85.18 29.73
N ASP A 11 18.94 84.68 29.78
CA ASP A 11 19.69 83.87 28.81
C ASP A 11 19.43 82.35 28.84
N ASN A 12 19.97 81.69 27.80
CA ASN A 12 20.39 80.28 27.67
C ASN A 12 19.43 79.14 27.25
N THR A 13 19.52 78.84 25.94
CA THR A 13 19.97 77.57 25.31
C THR A 13 19.50 76.21 25.86
N ASP A 14 18.71 75.47 25.06
CA ASP A 14 18.99 74.14 24.51
C ASP A 14 17.69 73.32 24.27
N SER A 15 17.41 72.94 23.01
CA SER A 15 16.63 71.73 22.61
C SER A 15 16.10 71.73 21.16
N VAL A 16 16.93 71.98 20.14
CA VAL A 16 16.54 71.78 18.72
C VAL A 16 17.41 70.74 17.98
N GLY A 17 18.33 70.06 18.68
CA GLY A 17 19.26 69.09 18.06
C GLY A 17 18.75 67.66 17.87
N GLN A 18 17.68 67.23 18.55
CA GLN A 18 17.50 65.79 18.83
C GLN A 18 16.43 65.07 17.99
N MET A 19 15.79 65.72 17.01
CA MET A 19 14.77 65.08 16.15
C MET A 19 15.23 64.76 14.72
N ARG A 20 16.49 65.05 14.35
CA ARG A 20 16.96 64.88 12.96
C ARG A 20 17.88 63.67 12.73
N GLU A 21 18.60 63.21 13.75
CA GLU A 21 19.54 62.08 13.63
C GLU A 21 18.86 60.70 13.66
N ASP A 22 17.80 60.51 14.45
CA ASP A 22 17.11 59.21 14.57
C ASP A 22 16.45 58.75 13.27
N ASN A 23 16.06 59.67 12.39
CA ASN A 23 15.40 59.34 11.12
C ASN A 23 16.40 58.97 10.02
N GLU A 24 17.65 59.42 10.14
CA GLU A 24 18.73 59.11 9.19
C GLU A 24 19.34 57.73 9.49
N TYR A 25 19.48 57.39 10.78
CA TYR A 25 19.90 56.05 11.22
C TYR A 25 18.89 54.96 10.80
N VAL A 26 17.59 55.19 10.96
CA VAL A 26 16.55 54.22 10.57
C VAL A 26 16.48 54.05 9.05
N ARG A 27 16.70 55.11 8.25
CA ARG A 27 16.78 55.00 6.78
C ARG A 27 18.02 54.24 6.31
N LEU A 28 19.17 54.45 6.95
CA LEU A 28 20.43 53.78 6.59
C LEU A 28 20.39 52.28 6.92
N VAL A 29 19.78 51.89 8.04
CA VAL A 29 19.64 50.48 8.44
C VAL A 29 18.70 49.73 7.48
N VAL A 30 17.54 50.31 7.13
CA VAL A 30 16.59 49.69 6.19
C VAL A 30 17.16 49.59 4.77
N ALA A 31 17.95 50.57 4.32
CA ALA A 31 18.62 50.50 3.02
C ALA A 31 19.72 49.43 2.98
N HIS A 32 20.45 49.23 4.08
CA HIS A 32 21.49 48.20 4.18
C HIS A 32 20.89 46.79 4.26
N GLU A 33 19.75 46.60 4.95
CA GLU A 33 19.04 45.31 4.98
C GLU A 33 18.42 44.94 3.62
N ALA A 34 17.84 45.91 2.91
CA ALA A 34 17.29 45.68 1.58
C ALA A 34 18.38 45.32 0.56
N SER A 35 19.53 46.00 0.59
CA SER A 35 20.69 45.71 -0.27
C SER A 35 21.33 44.36 0.08
N ALA A 36 21.43 44.02 1.36
CA ALA A 36 21.91 42.70 1.79
C ALA A 36 20.94 41.58 1.36
N ALA A 37 19.63 41.79 1.47
CA ALA A 37 18.62 40.82 1.03
C ALA A 37 18.63 40.62 -0.50
N GLU A 38 18.77 41.67 -1.31
CA GLU A 38 18.94 41.56 -2.76
C GLU A 38 20.24 40.85 -3.15
N THR A 39 21.33 41.10 -2.42
CA THR A 39 22.62 40.44 -2.65
C THR A 39 22.54 38.95 -2.30
N VAL A 40 21.85 38.58 -1.22
CA VAL A 40 21.64 37.17 -0.84
C VAL A 40 20.69 36.46 -1.82
N LEU A 41 19.64 37.12 -2.29
CA LEU A 41 18.71 36.57 -3.29
C LEU A 41 19.40 36.34 -4.65
N SER A 42 20.21 37.29 -5.12
CA SER A 42 20.96 37.17 -6.37
C SER A 42 22.05 36.10 -6.31
N LEU A 43 22.76 35.96 -5.18
CA LEU A 43 23.71 34.86 -4.95
C LEU A 43 22.99 33.50 -4.97
N SER A 44 21.84 33.39 -4.30
CA SER A 44 21.03 32.15 -4.28
C SER A 44 20.52 31.75 -5.67
N GLN A 45 20.10 32.71 -6.49
CA GLN A 45 19.65 32.45 -7.86
C GLN A 45 20.80 32.00 -8.76
N SER A 46 22.00 32.57 -8.61
CA SER A 46 23.18 32.15 -9.39
C SER A 46 23.63 30.73 -9.05
N GLU A 47 23.58 30.32 -7.77
CA GLU A 47 23.88 28.95 -7.35
C GLU A 47 22.86 27.94 -7.88
N VAL A 48 21.58 28.29 -7.90
CA VAL A 48 20.51 27.43 -8.43
C VAL A 48 20.62 27.25 -9.95
N GLN A 49 20.97 28.31 -10.69
CA GLN A 49 21.21 28.21 -12.14
C GLN A 49 22.46 27.37 -12.45
N SER A 50 23.54 27.53 -11.69
CA SER A 50 24.76 26.74 -11.83
C SER A 50 24.51 25.23 -11.57
N LYS A 51 23.73 24.90 -10.53
CA LYS A 51 23.35 23.51 -10.24
C LYS A 51 22.48 22.88 -11.34
N LYS A 52 21.54 23.63 -11.92
CA LYS A 52 20.73 23.16 -13.06
C LYS A 52 21.57 22.93 -14.31
N PHE A 53 22.53 23.83 -14.59
CA PHE A 53 23.44 23.69 -15.73
C PHE A 53 24.37 22.47 -15.58
N MET A 54 24.96 22.25 -14.40
CA MET A 54 25.78 21.07 -14.13
C MET A 54 25.00 19.75 -14.23
N TRP A 55 23.72 19.74 -13.85
CA TRP A 55 22.86 18.56 -13.99
C TRP A 55 22.63 18.21 -15.46
N TRP A 56 22.32 19.20 -16.30
CA TRP A 56 22.16 19.00 -17.75
C TRP A 56 23.46 18.57 -18.43
N LEU A 57 24.61 19.12 -18.03
CA LEU A 57 25.91 18.72 -18.57
C LEU A 57 26.24 17.25 -18.23
N LYS A 58 25.92 16.80 -17.00
CA LYS A 58 26.04 15.40 -16.58
C LYS A 58 25.11 14.49 -17.37
N ALA A 59 23.85 14.89 -17.58
CA ALA A 59 22.89 14.12 -18.36
C ALA A 59 23.34 13.96 -19.83
N LEU A 60 23.89 15.02 -20.42
CA LEU A 60 24.39 15.02 -21.79
C LEU A 60 25.67 14.16 -21.93
N GLY A 61 26.54 14.18 -20.91
CA GLY A 61 27.69 13.29 -20.82
C GLY A 61 27.29 11.81 -20.72
N ILE A 62 26.30 11.48 -19.89
CA ILE A 62 25.77 10.10 -19.78
C ILE A 62 25.16 9.65 -21.11
N PHE A 63 24.40 10.53 -21.78
CA PHE A 63 23.83 10.23 -23.09
C PHE A 63 24.90 9.99 -24.16
N ALA A 64 25.94 10.82 -24.20
CA ALA A 64 27.06 10.64 -25.13
C ALA A 64 27.82 9.33 -24.88
N VAL A 65 28.05 8.96 -23.62
CA VAL A 65 28.65 7.67 -23.26
C VAL A 65 27.75 6.51 -23.66
N ALA A 66 26.44 6.60 -23.40
CA ALA A 66 25.48 5.58 -23.81
C ALA A 66 25.43 5.42 -25.33
N LEU A 67 25.45 6.52 -26.09
CA LEU A 67 25.49 6.52 -27.55
C LEU A 67 26.79 5.87 -28.06
N LEU A 68 27.94 6.22 -27.47
CA LEU A 68 29.23 5.66 -27.84
C LEU A 68 29.32 4.16 -27.52
N LEU A 69 28.82 3.72 -26.35
CA LEU A 69 28.69 2.31 -26.01
C LEU A 69 27.77 1.57 -26.99
N THR A 70 26.67 2.19 -27.41
CA THR A 70 25.75 1.60 -28.39
C THR A 70 26.40 1.46 -29.76
N LEU A 71 27.17 2.46 -30.20
CA LEU A 71 27.93 2.42 -31.47
C LEU A 71 29.06 1.39 -31.43
N VAL A 72 29.80 1.30 -30.32
CA VAL A 72 30.85 0.29 -30.12
C VAL A 72 30.24 -1.11 -30.10
N PHE A 73 29.15 -1.31 -29.36
CA PHE A 73 28.43 -2.58 -29.32
C PHE A 73 27.87 -2.95 -30.70
N GLY A 74 27.27 -2.01 -31.43
CA GLY A 74 26.76 -2.26 -32.79
C GLY A 74 27.87 -2.60 -33.79
N LYS A 75 29.01 -1.88 -33.73
CA LYS A 75 30.12 -2.07 -34.69
C LYS A 75 30.98 -3.30 -34.39
N TRP A 76 31.16 -3.66 -33.12
CA TRP A 76 32.09 -4.73 -32.71
C TRP A 76 31.41 -5.85 -31.93
N GLY A 77 30.52 -5.51 -31.00
CA GLY A 77 29.80 -6.49 -30.17
C GLY A 77 28.85 -7.37 -30.98
N VAL A 78 28.01 -6.77 -31.83
CA VAL A 78 27.06 -7.49 -32.68
C VAL A 78 27.78 -8.43 -33.66
N PRO A 79 28.78 -7.99 -34.44
CA PRO A 79 29.53 -8.91 -35.29
C PRO A 79 30.25 -10.01 -34.50
N PHE A 80 30.81 -9.72 -33.33
CA PHE A 80 31.44 -10.74 -32.49
C PHE A 80 30.45 -11.80 -32.02
N VAL A 81 29.32 -11.38 -31.43
CA VAL A 81 28.28 -12.31 -30.95
C VAL A 81 27.73 -13.13 -32.11
N PHE A 82 27.46 -12.51 -33.26
CA PHE A 82 26.96 -13.23 -34.42
C PHE A 82 27.99 -14.18 -35.01
N GLN A 83 29.20 -13.72 -35.31
CA GLN A 83 30.19 -14.50 -36.06
C GLN A 83 30.93 -15.53 -35.20
N LYS A 84 31.16 -15.25 -33.91
CA LYS A 84 31.97 -16.11 -33.04
C LYS A 84 31.15 -17.01 -32.13
N VAL A 85 29.92 -16.64 -31.81
CA VAL A 85 29.07 -17.40 -30.88
C VAL A 85 27.86 -17.97 -31.61
N LEU A 86 27.00 -17.10 -32.14
CA LEU A 86 25.69 -17.49 -32.64
C LEU A 86 25.76 -18.35 -33.91
N ILE A 87 26.42 -17.87 -34.97
CA ILE A 87 26.50 -18.58 -36.26
C ILE A 87 27.21 -19.93 -36.10
N PRO A 88 28.36 -20.06 -35.42
CA PRO A 88 29.00 -21.36 -35.21
C PRO A 88 28.11 -22.36 -34.47
N ILE A 89 27.37 -21.91 -33.44
CA ILE A 89 26.44 -22.77 -32.70
C ILE A 89 25.27 -23.20 -33.59
N LEU A 90 24.65 -22.27 -34.32
CA LEU A 90 23.56 -22.57 -35.23
C LEU A 90 23.98 -23.52 -36.35
N GLN A 91 25.17 -23.34 -36.91
CA GLN A 91 25.74 -24.21 -37.94
C GLN A 91 26.06 -25.59 -37.38
N TRP A 92 26.65 -25.68 -36.19
CA TRP A 92 26.90 -26.95 -35.53
C TRP A 92 25.60 -27.71 -35.25
N GLU A 93 24.59 -27.06 -34.65
CA GLU A 93 23.28 -27.67 -34.40
C GLU A 93 22.62 -28.13 -35.71
N ALA A 94 22.66 -27.32 -36.77
CA ALA A 94 22.05 -27.66 -38.05
C ALA A 94 22.74 -28.82 -38.80
N THR A 95 24.06 -28.99 -38.63
CA THR A 95 24.86 -29.96 -39.39
C THR A 95 25.14 -31.25 -38.63
N ALA A 96 25.14 -31.22 -37.30
CA ALA A 96 25.37 -32.40 -36.47
C ALA A 96 24.20 -33.38 -36.50
N PHE A 97 22.98 -32.94 -36.83
CA PHE A 97 21.77 -33.74 -36.70
C PHE A 97 20.94 -33.76 -38.00
N GLY A 98 20.37 -34.93 -38.31
CA GLY A 98 19.32 -35.03 -39.34
C GLY A 98 18.04 -34.30 -38.92
N ARG A 99 17.19 -33.92 -39.88
CA ARG A 99 15.98 -33.10 -39.63
C ARG A 99 15.08 -33.58 -38.47
N PRO A 100 14.73 -34.87 -38.33
CA PRO A 100 13.90 -35.33 -37.21
C PRO A 100 14.61 -35.20 -35.86
N MET A 101 15.90 -35.53 -35.82
CA MET A 101 16.71 -35.45 -34.61
C MET A 101 16.92 -34.00 -34.18
N LEU A 102 17.12 -33.10 -35.14
CA LEU A 102 17.23 -31.67 -34.87
C LEU A 102 15.95 -31.08 -34.27
N ALA A 103 14.78 -31.53 -34.72
CA ALA A 103 13.51 -31.12 -34.11
C ALA A 103 13.45 -31.51 -32.62
N ILE A 104 13.91 -32.71 -32.27
CA ILE A 104 13.97 -33.17 -30.86
C ILE A 104 14.97 -32.33 -30.07
N VAL A 105 16.18 -32.12 -30.60
CA VAL A 105 17.21 -31.30 -29.95
C VAL A 105 16.69 -29.88 -29.67
N LEU A 106 15.95 -29.29 -30.62
CA LEU A 106 15.33 -27.98 -30.46
C LEU A 106 14.24 -27.97 -29.38
N VAL A 107 13.37 -28.99 -29.33
CA VAL A 107 12.38 -29.09 -28.25
C VAL A 107 13.07 -29.20 -26.89
N VAL A 108 14.13 -30.02 -26.79
CA VAL A 108 14.89 -30.22 -25.56
C VAL A 108 15.62 -28.95 -25.13
N SER A 109 16.27 -28.23 -26.06
CA SER A 109 16.96 -26.97 -25.73
C SER A 109 15.97 -25.90 -25.28
N LEU A 110 14.84 -25.75 -25.97
CA LEU A 110 13.77 -24.83 -25.58
C LEU A 110 13.13 -25.18 -24.23
N ALA A 111 13.10 -26.48 -23.87
CA ALA A 111 12.63 -26.94 -22.57
C ALA A 111 13.64 -26.70 -21.44
N LEU A 112 14.93 -26.93 -21.69
CA LEU A 112 15.96 -26.88 -20.64
C LEU A 112 16.56 -25.49 -20.45
N PHE A 113 16.75 -24.69 -21.49
CA PHE A 113 17.39 -23.38 -21.39
C PHE A 113 16.71 -22.45 -20.38
N PRO A 114 15.36 -22.35 -20.34
CA PRO A 114 14.69 -21.51 -19.34
C PRO A 114 14.97 -21.94 -17.89
N VAL A 115 15.18 -23.24 -17.64
CA VAL A 115 15.52 -23.79 -16.32
C VAL A 115 16.87 -23.25 -15.83
N PHE A 116 17.81 -23.07 -16.76
CA PHE A 116 19.15 -22.56 -16.46
C PHE A 116 19.29 -21.05 -16.72
N LEU A 117 18.18 -20.34 -16.95
CA LEU A 117 18.17 -18.91 -17.31
C LEU A 117 18.97 -18.60 -18.59
N ILE A 118 19.14 -19.59 -19.47
CA ILE A 118 19.82 -19.44 -20.75
C ILE A 118 18.80 -18.90 -21.78
N PRO A 119 19.16 -17.91 -22.62
CA PRO A 119 18.27 -17.41 -23.67
C PRO A 119 17.94 -18.48 -24.71
N SER A 120 16.64 -18.66 -25.01
CA SER A 120 16.13 -19.61 -26.02
C SER A 120 16.10 -19.09 -27.46
N GLY A 121 16.36 -17.79 -27.65
CA GLY A 121 16.30 -17.11 -28.95
C GLY A 121 17.02 -17.82 -30.10
N PRO A 122 18.26 -18.31 -29.92
CA PRO A 122 18.99 -19.04 -30.96
C PRO A 122 18.25 -20.28 -31.45
N SER A 123 17.72 -21.11 -30.54
CA SER A 123 16.99 -22.33 -30.89
C SER A 123 15.66 -22.01 -31.59
N MET A 124 14.99 -20.91 -31.20
CA MET A 124 13.77 -20.44 -31.89
C MET A 124 14.06 -19.93 -33.31
N TRP A 125 15.16 -19.19 -33.51
CA TRP A 125 15.61 -18.81 -34.86
C TRP A 125 15.94 -20.04 -35.71
N LEU A 126 16.63 -21.03 -35.14
CA LEU A 126 16.99 -22.26 -35.84
C LEU A 126 15.76 -23.07 -36.25
N ALA A 127 14.77 -23.18 -35.36
CA ALA A 127 13.47 -23.77 -35.68
C ALA A 127 12.82 -23.06 -36.87
N GLY A 128 12.83 -21.73 -36.89
CA GLY A 128 12.33 -20.94 -38.00
C GLY A 128 13.09 -21.12 -39.31
N MET A 129 14.41 -21.13 -39.26
CA MET A 129 15.31 -21.30 -40.41
C MET A 129 15.11 -22.63 -41.12
N ILE A 130 14.92 -23.71 -40.34
CA ILE A 130 14.95 -25.08 -40.87
C ILE A 130 13.55 -25.63 -41.14
N PHE A 131 12.59 -25.36 -40.24
CA PHE A 131 11.26 -25.96 -40.26
C PHE A 131 10.14 -25.00 -40.70
N GLY A 132 10.44 -23.70 -40.82
CA GLY A 132 9.48 -22.69 -41.27
C GLY A 132 8.29 -22.49 -40.32
N TYR A 133 7.19 -21.91 -40.82
CA TYR A 133 6.05 -21.51 -40.00
C TYR A 133 5.19 -22.66 -39.47
N GLY A 134 5.12 -23.80 -40.16
CA GLY A 134 4.32 -24.93 -39.72
C GLY A 134 4.99 -25.69 -38.59
N LEU A 135 5.96 -26.54 -38.94
CA LEU A 135 6.68 -27.38 -37.98
C LEU A 135 7.52 -26.55 -37.00
N GLY A 136 8.11 -25.43 -37.43
CA GLY A 136 8.87 -24.56 -36.53
C GLY A 136 8.00 -23.96 -35.42
N PHE A 137 6.75 -23.57 -35.73
CA PHE A 137 5.80 -23.11 -34.71
C PHE A 137 5.47 -24.21 -33.71
N VAL A 138 5.17 -25.43 -34.19
CA VAL A 138 4.88 -26.57 -33.31
C VAL A 138 6.07 -26.88 -32.39
N ILE A 139 7.29 -26.93 -32.95
CA ILE A 139 8.53 -27.16 -32.18
C ILE A 139 8.71 -26.10 -31.10
N ILE A 140 8.55 -24.82 -31.47
CA ILE A 140 8.69 -23.71 -30.53
C ILE A 140 7.64 -23.82 -29.42
N MET A 141 6.36 -23.95 -29.76
CA MET A 141 5.27 -23.97 -28.79
C MET A 141 5.38 -25.15 -27.83
N VAL A 142 5.75 -26.36 -28.31
CA VAL A 142 5.94 -27.53 -27.45
C VAL A 142 7.14 -27.33 -26.53
N GLY A 143 8.29 -26.94 -27.08
CA GLY A 143 9.53 -26.75 -26.32
C GLY A 143 9.38 -25.68 -25.24
N THR A 144 8.82 -24.52 -25.58
CA THR A 144 8.63 -23.43 -24.63
C THR A 144 7.56 -23.73 -23.59
N THR A 145 6.50 -24.48 -23.94
CA THR A 145 5.49 -24.94 -22.99
C THR A 145 6.11 -25.83 -21.92
N ILE A 146 6.96 -26.79 -22.32
CA ILE A 146 7.71 -27.60 -21.36
C ILE A 146 8.66 -26.71 -20.55
N GLY A 147 9.36 -25.79 -21.24
CA GLY A 147 10.30 -24.85 -20.65
C GLY A 147 9.72 -23.81 -19.70
N MET A 148 8.39 -23.61 -19.69
CA MET A 148 7.72 -22.78 -18.67
C MET A 148 7.15 -23.61 -17.51
N VAL A 149 6.82 -24.87 -17.75
CA VAL A 149 6.32 -25.79 -16.72
C VAL A 149 7.45 -26.31 -15.85
N LEU A 150 8.62 -26.65 -16.42
CA LEU A 150 9.75 -27.16 -15.66
C LEU A 150 10.26 -26.16 -14.59
N PRO A 151 10.55 -24.88 -14.92
CA PRO A 151 10.90 -23.89 -13.91
C PRO A 151 9.81 -23.67 -12.86
N TYR A 152 8.54 -23.72 -13.25
CA TYR A 152 7.41 -23.60 -12.31
C TYR A 152 7.43 -24.75 -11.30
N LEU A 153 7.56 -25.99 -11.76
CA LEU A 153 7.63 -27.18 -10.90
C LEU A 153 8.86 -27.16 -9.99
N ILE A 154 10.02 -26.79 -10.52
CA ILE A 154 11.25 -26.63 -9.73
C ILE A 154 11.07 -25.51 -8.70
N GLY A 155 10.46 -24.40 -9.10
CA GLY A 155 10.17 -23.27 -8.22
C GLY A 155 9.28 -23.66 -7.03
N LEU A 156 8.35 -24.59 -7.20
CA LEU A 156 7.49 -25.09 -6.10
C LEU A 156 8.33 -25.70 -4.97
N MET A 157 9.45 -26.34 -5.30
CA MET A 157 10.37 -26.93 -4.30
C MET A 157 11.17 -25.89 -3.52
N PHE A 158 11.34 -24.67 -4.06
CA PHE A 158 12.15 -23.60 -3.48
C PHE A 158 11.33 -22.35 -3.15
N ARG A 159 10.02 -22.50 -2.93
CA ARG A 159 9.07 -21.39 -2.76
C ARG A 159 9.51 -20.37 -1.71
N ASP A 160 10.00 -20.83 -0.56
CA ASP A 160 10.43 -19.95 0.53
C ASP A 160 11.66 -19.12 0.18
N ARG A 161 12.64 -19.73 -0.51
CA ARG A 161 13.84 -19.03 -1.00
C ARG A 161 13.48 -18.03 -2.09
N LEU A 162 12.59 -18.39 -3.01
CA LEU A 162 12.09 -17.49 -4.04
C LEU A 162 11.32 -16.32 -3.42
N HIS A 163 10.54 -16.56 -2.36
CA HIS A 163 9.84 -15.51 -1.63
C HIS A 163 10.81 -14.52 -0.99
N GLN A 164 11.89 -15.00 -0.36
CA GLN A 164 12.94 -14.13 0.18
C GLN A 164 13.71 -13.37 -0.91
N TRP A 165 14.00 -14.02 -2.04
CA TRP A 165 14.64 -13.37 -3.18
C TRP A 165 13.76 -12.26 -3.77
N LEU A 166 12.46 -12.50 -3.90
CA LEU A 166 11.50 -11.54 -4.45
C LEU A 166 11.32 -10.31 -3.55
N LYS A 167 11.56 -10.42 -2.23
CA LYS A 167 11.59 -9.27 -1.30
C LYS A 167 12.66 -8.22 -1.65
N ARG A 168 13.71 -8.59 -2.41
CA ARG A 168 14.72 -7.63 -2.90
C ARG A 168 14.16 -6.66 -3.95
N TRP A 169 13.00 -6.97 -4.53
CA TRP A 169 12.36 -6.20 -5.61
C TRP A 169 10.88 -5.91 -5.28
N PRO A 170 10.60 -5.10 -4.24
CA PRO A 170 9.26 -4.98 -3.66
C PRO A 170 8.22 -4.44 -4.62
N ARG A 171 8.58 -3.50 -5.51
CA ARG A 171 7.65 -2.94 -6.50
C ARG A 171 7.20 -3.98 -7.52
N GLN A 172 8.12 -4.76 -8.07
CA GLN A 172 7.81 -5.83 -9.04
C GLN A 172 7.05 -6.97 -8.37
N ALA A 173 7.37 -7.28 -7.11
CA ALA A 173 6.69 -8.30 -6.31
C ALA A 173 5.23 -7.95 -6.05
N ALA A 174 4.95 -6.68 -5.72
CA ALA A 174 3.60 -6.19 -5.47
C ALA A 174 2.74 -6.31 -6.73
N VAL A 175 3.23 -5.82 -7.88
CA VAL A 175 2.55 -5.93 -9.17
C VAL A 175 2.26 -7.38 -9.53
N LEU A 176 3.22 -8.30 -9.33
CA LEU A 176 3.03 -9.72 -9.66
C LEU A 176 2.02 -10.41 -8.72
N ARG A 177 1.96 -10.02 -7.45
CA ARG A 177 0.99 -10.56 -6.48
C ARG A 177 -0.42 -10.06 -6.73
N LEU A 178 -0.58 -8.75 -6.91
CA LEU A 178 -1.88 -8.13 -7.19
C LEU A 178 -2.46 -8.68 -8.49
N ALA A 179 -1.65 -8.79 -9.54
CA ALA A 179 -2.08 -9.35 -10.82
C ALA A 179 -2.38 -10.87 -10.76
N ALA A 180 -2.00 -11.55 -9.68
CA ALA A 180 -2.32 -12.95 -9.43
C ALA A 180 -3.61 -13.17 -8.64
N GLU A 181 -4.24 -12.12 -8.12
CA GLU A 181 -5.51 -12.20 -7.42
C GLU A 181 -6.70 -12.15 -8.42
N GLY A 182 -7.89 -12.60 -7.99
CA GLY A 182 -9.09 -12.59 -8.83
C GLY A 182 -9.46 -13.91 -9.52
N SER A 183 -10.34 -13.82 -10.52
CA SER A 183 -10.98 -14.98 -11.17
C SER A 183 -10.03 -15.73 -12.13
N TRP A 184 -10.40 -16.96 -12.50
CA TRP A 184 -9.62 -17.78 -13.44
C TRP A 184 -9.33 -17.03 -14.76
N PHE A 185 -10.33 -16.35 -15.31
CA PHE A 185 -10.21 -15.62 -16.57
C PHE A 185 -9.36 -14.35 -16.43
N HIS A 186 -9.44 -13.68 -15.28
CA HIS A 186 -8.59 -12.53 -14.97
C HIS A 186 -7.13 -12.94 -14.93
N GLN A 187 -6.78 -13.97 -14.15
CA GLN A 187 -5.42 -14.50 -14.05
C GLN A 187 -4.89 -14.95 -15.43
N PHE A 188 -5.71 -15.60 -16.25
CA PHE A 188 -5.35 -16.00 -17.61
C PHE A 188 -4.97 -14.79 -18.47
N ARG A 189 -5.82 -13.75 -18.48
CA ARG A 189 -5.59 -12.52 -19.26
C ARG A 189 -4.32 -11.82 -18.82
N VAL A 190 -4.12 -11.68 -17.52
CA VAL A 190 -2.91 -11.07 -16.95
C VAL A 190 -1.67 -11.79 -17.46
N VAL A 191 -1.61 -13.11 -17.34
CA VAL A 191 -0.43 -13.88 -17.76
C VAL A 191 -0.15 -13.72 -19.24
N ALA A 192 -1.19 -13.80 -20.08
CA ALA A 192 -1.04 -13.61 -21.52
C ALA A 192 -0.44 -12.23 -21.84
N ILE A 193 -0.86 -11.19 -21.12
CA ILE A 193 -0.34 -9.82 -21.28
C ILE A 193 1.11 -9.72 -20.78
N PHE A 194 1.43 -10.33 -19.64
CA PHE A 194 2.79 -10.33 -19.09
C PHE A 194 3.80 -11.04 -20.00
N ARG A 195 3.39 -12.05 -20.77
CA ARG A 195 4.25 -12.70 -21.78
C ARG A 195 4.57 -11.81 -22.98
N VAL A 196 3.72 -10.83 -23.27
CA VAL A 196 3.95 -9.84 -24.34
C VAL A 196 4.76 -8.63 -23.83
N SER A 197 4.84 -8.46 -22.51
CA SER A 197 5.60 -7.40 -21.83
C SER A 197 7.12 -7.64 -21.88
N PRO A 198 7.98 -6.61 -21.81
CA PRO A 198 9.44 -6.76 -21.79
C PRO A 198 10.02 -7.44 -20.53
N PHE A 199 9.18 -8.07 -19.70
CA PHE A 199 9.64 -8.77 -18.51
C PHE A 199 10.32 -10.09 -18.88
N PRO A 200 11.54 -10.41 -18.37
CA PRO A 200 12.24 -11.63 -18.76
C PRO A 200 11.43 -12.90 -18.46
N TYR A 201 11.06 -13.63 -19.51
CA TYR A 201 10.13 -14.77 -19.39
C TYR A 201 10.69 -15.91 -18.52
N THR A 202 12.01 -16.08 -18.45
CA THR A 202 12.68 -17.09 -17.63
C THR A 202 12.50 -16.83 -16.14
N ILE A 203 12.66 -15.57 -15.73
CA ILE A 203 12.45 -15.12 -14.34
C ILE A 203 10.96 -15.23 -13.97
N PHE A 204 10.08 -14.87 -14.91
CA PHE A 204 8.63 -14.92 -14.70
C PHE A 204 8.14 -16.31 -14.31
N ASN A 205 8.68 -17.36 -14.95
CA ASN A 205 8.29 -18.75 -14.67
C ASN A 205 8.55 -19.16 -13.21
N TYR A 206 9.60 -18.61 -12.57
CA TYR A 206 9.90 -18.86 -11.16
C TYR A 206 9.12 -17.91 -10.24
N ALA A 207 9.00 -16.64 -10.62
CA ALA A 207 8.39 -15.62 -9.80
C ALA A 207 6.91 -15.91 -9.52
N ILE A 208 6.20 -16.51 -10.49
CA ILE A 208 4.77 -16.79 -10.35
C ILE A 208 4.45 -17.80 -9.23
N VAL A 209 5.39 -18.68 -8.88
CA VAL A 209 5.21 -19.69 -7.83
C VAL A 209 5.02 -19.06 -6.44
N VAL A 210 5.56 -17.87 -6.24
CA VAL A 210 5.46 -17.13 -4.97
C VAL A 210 4.11 -16.40 -4.86
N THR A 211 3.34 -16.32 -5.94
CA THR A 211 2.05 -15.62 -5.99
C THR A 211 0.87 -16.55 -5.70
N SER A 212 -0.33 -15.98 -5.64
CA SER A 212 -1.62 -16.67 -5.51
C SER A 212 -2.15 -17.23 -6.84
N MET A 213 -1.34 -17.21 -7.90
CA MET A 213 -1.78 -17.60 -9.24
C MET A 213 -2.03 -19.10 -9.35
N ARG A 214 -3.16 -19.47 -9.94
CA ARG A 214 -3.51 -20.86 -10.21
C ARG A 214 -2.72 -21.37 -11.43
N PHE A 215 -2.35 -22.66 -11.39
CA PHE A 215 -1.58 -23.28 -12.46
C PHE A 215 -2.27 -23.22 -13.83
N TRP A 216 -3.57 -23.51 -13.91
CA TRP A 216 -4.28 -23.58 -15.19
C TRP A 216 -4.39 -22.24 -15.93
N PRO A 217 -4.79 -21.12 -15.28
CA PRO A 217 -4.70 -19.79 -15.88
C PRO A 217 -3.29 -19.45 -16.36
N TYR A 218 -2.27 -19.77 -15.54
CA TYR A 218 -0.88 -19.56 -15.92
C TYR A 218 -0.48 -20.35 -17.17
N PHE A 219 -0.85 -21.64 -17.22
CA PHE A 219 -0.53 -22.54 -18.32
C PHE A 219 -1.15 -22.06 -19.64
N PHE A 220 -2.47 -21.87 -19.67
CA PHE A 220 -3.17 -21.45 -20.88
C PHE A 220 -2.83 -20.00 -21.26
N GLY A 221 -2.70 -19.10 -20.27
CA GLY A 221 -2.36 -17.71 -20.49
C GLY A 221 -0.96 -17.58 -21.09
N SER A 222 -0.02 -18.39 -20.62
CA SER A 222 1.34 -18.38 -21.16
C SER A 222 1.40 -18.91 -22.60
N ILE A 223 0.68 -20.01 -22.90
CA ILE A 223 0.59 -20.51 -24.28
C ILE A 223 0.03 -19.43 -25.20
N ALA A 224 -1.08 -18.79 -24.82
CA ALA A 224 -1.69 -17.74 -25.61
C ALA A 224 -0.75 -16.53 -25.82
N GLY A 225 -0.06 -16.11 -24.75
CA GLY A 225 0.86 -14.98 -24.78
C GLY A 225 2.16 -15.21 -25.56
N MET A 226 2.60 -16.46 -25.75
CA MET A 226 3.82 -16.79 -26.49
C MET A 226 3.64 -16.90 -28.01
N ILE A 227 2.40 -17.00 -28.49
CA ILE A 227 2.11 -17.14 -29.94
C ILE A 227 2.73 -16.00 -30.77
N PRO A 228 2.57 -14.71 -30.43
CA PRO A 228 3.13 -13.62 -31.22
C PRO A 228 4.66 -13.68 -31.28
N GLU A 229 5.29 -13.97 -30.15
CA GLU A 229 6.74 -14.11 -30.04
C GLU A 229 7.26 -15.23 -30.95
N ALA A 230 6.61 -16.40 -30.95
CA ALA A 230 6.98 -17.53 -31.80
C ALA A 230 6.99 -17.15 -33.29
N PHE A 231 6.00 -16.41 -33.77
CA PHE A 231 5.95 -15.94 -35.16
C PHE A 231 7.09 -14.98 -35.49
N ILE A 232 7.42 -14.05 -34.59
CA ILE A 232 8.53 -13.10 -34.78
C ILE A 232 9.86 -13.84 -34.90
N TYR A 233 10.12 -14.83 -34.04
CA TYR A 233 11.34 -15.63 -34.13
C TYR A 233 11.41 -16.47 -35.40
N ILE A 234 10.31 -17.07 -35.83
CA ILE A 234 10.28 -17.85 -37.07
C ILE A 234 10.57 -16.95 -38.28
N TYR A 235 9.90 -15.80 -38.35
CA TYR A 235 10.11 -14.80 -39.39
C TYR A 235 11.58 -14.35 -39.43
N SER A 236 12.12 -13.97 -38.27
CA SER A 236 13.50 -13.51 -38.13
C SER A 236 14.50 -14.59 -38.55
N GLY A 237 14.26 -15.84 -38.15
CA GLY A 237 15.07 -16.99 -38.57
C GLY A 237 15.09 -17.13 -40.10
N ARG A 238 13.92 -17.14 -40.75
CA ARG A 238 13.84 -17.21 -42.21
C ARG A 238 14.58 -16.06 -42.89
N LEU A 239 14.44 -14.85 -42.38
CA LEU A 239 15.13 -13.67 -42.90
C LEU A 239 16.66 -13.82 -42.80
N ILE A 240 17.18 -14.32 -41.68
CA ILE A 240 18.61 -14.61 -41.49
C ILE A 240 19.10 -15.61 -42.55
N ARG A 241 18.34 -16.69 -42.78
CA ARG A 241 18.68 -17.68 -43.81
C ARG A 241 18.72 -17.06 -45.20
N THR A 242 17.70 -16.28 -45.56
CA THR A 242 17.62 -15.61 -46.86
C THR A 242 18.77 -14.61 -47.06
N PHE A 243 19.14 -13.84 -46.05
CA PHE A 243 20.30 -12.96 -46.13
C PHE A 243 21.62 -13.73 -46.27
N ALA A 244 21.79 -14.83 -45.54
CA ALA A 244 22.97 -15.67 -45.64
C ALA A 244 23.12 -16.26 -47.06
N ASP A 245 22.02 -16.73 -47.66
CA ASP A 245 22.01 -17.30 -49.01
C ASP A 245 22.40 -16.25 -50.08
N VAL A 246 22.03 -14.98 -49.87
CA VAL A 246 22.38 -13.85 -50.76
C VAL A 246 23.82 -13.37 -50.56
N GLN A 247 24.30 -13.36 -49.31
CA GLN A 247 25.64 -12.87 -48.97
C GLN A 247 26.74 -13.89 -49.29
N TYR A 248 26.45 -15.18 -49.16
CA TYR A 248 27.42 -16.27 -49.32
C TYR A 248 27.16 -17.18 -50.54
N GLY A 249 26.10 -16.94 -51.32
CA GLY A 249 25.73 -17.71 -52.52
C GLY A 249 25.34 -16.85 -53.73
N HIS A 250 25.42 -17.41 -54.94
CA HIS A 250 25.15 -16.74 -56.22
C HIS A 250 23.66 -16.61 -56.61
N GLN A 251 22.71 -16.62 -55.66
CA GLN A 251 21.28 -16.45 -55.98
C GLN A 251 20.81 -15.02 -55.69
N ARG A 252 20.36 -14.32 -56.73
CA ARG A 252 19.58 -13.08 -56.57
C ARG A 252 18.19 -13.46 -56.09
N LEU A 253 17.70 -12.76 -55.06
CA LEU A 253 16.34 -12.93 -54.57
C LEU A 253 15.34 -12.81 -55.71
N THR A 254 14.46 -13.80 -55.83
CA THR A 254 13.37 -13.72 -56.80
C THR A 254 12.38 -12.64 -56.36
N THR A 255 11.70 -12.00 -57.31
CA THR A 255 10.65 -11.01 -57.01
C THR A 255 9.59 -11.57 -56.06
N VAL A 256 9.29 -12.87 -56.17
CA VAL A 256 8.35 -13.59 -55.31
C VAL A 256 8.86 -13.69 -53.88
N GLU A 257 10.13 -14.04 -53.65
CA GLU A 257 10.73 -14.10 -52.31
C GLU A 257 10.80 -12.71 -51.64
N ILE A 258 11.11 -11.66 -52.41
CA ILE A 258 11.08 -10.29 -51.91
C ILE A 258 9.66 -9.94 -51.46
N VAL A 259 8.65 -10.23 -52.29
CA VAL A 259 7.24 -10.00 -51.95
C VAL A 259 6.83 -10.77 -50.69
N TYR A 260 7.17 -12.05 -50.57
CA TYR A 260 6.88 -12.85 -49.37
C TYR A 260 7.56 -12.30 -48.12
N ASN A 261 8.82 -11.86 -48.20
CA ASN A 261 9.55 -11.31 -47.06
C ASN A 261 9.01 -9.95 -46.63
N VAL A 262 8.60 -9.11 -47.57
CA VAL A 262 7.97 -7.81 -47.30
C VAL A 262 6.59 -8.00 -46.68
N ILE A 263 5.75 -8.88 -47.24
CA ILE A 263 4.43 -9.20 -46.67
C ILE A 263 4.59 -9.78 -45.25
N SER A 264 5.54 -10.70 -45.06
CA SER A 264 5.80 -11.30 -43.74
C SER A 264 6.33 -10.28 -42.73
N LEU A 265 7.15 -9.31 -43.18
CA LEU A 265 7.61 -8.19 -42.34
C LEU A 265 6.44 -7.33 -41.90
N ILE A 266 5.55 -6.96 -42.84
CA ILE A 266 4.36 -6.16 -42.55
C ILE A 266 3.48 -6.88 -41.55
N ILE A 267 3.20 -8.18 -41.75
CA ILE A 267 2.41 -8.99 -40.83
C ILE A 267 3.07 -9.05 -39.44
N ALA A 268 4.38 -9.29 -39.37
CA ALA A 268 5.11 -9.34 -38.10
C ALA A 268 5.07 -7.99 -37.36
N VAL A 269 5.28 -6.88 -38.04
CA VAL A 269 5.22 -5.52 -37.46
C VAL A 269 3.80 -5.20 -37.00
N VAL A 270 2.79 -5.42 -37.85
CA VAL A 270 1.38 -5.16 -37.50
C VAL A 270 0.96 -6.00 -36.31
N THR A 271 1.31 -7.29 -36.29
CA THR A 271 1.00 -8.20 -35.18
C THR A 271 1.68 -7.74 -33.90
N THR A 272 2.97 -7.43 -33.95
CA THR A 272 3.72 -6.92 -32.78
C THR A 272 3.09 -5.65 -32.25
N VAL A 273 2.84 -4.65 -33.11
CA VAL A 273 2.23 -3.37 -32.70
C VAL A 273 0.83 -3.60 -32.14
N ALA A 274 0.00 -4.43 -32.78
CA ALA A 274 -1.35 -4.73 -32.30
C ALA A 274 -1.32 -5.37 -30.91
N PHE A 275 -0.48 -6.39 -30.70
CA PHE A 275 -0.35 -7.04 -29.40
C PHE A 275 0.28 -6.13 -28.35
N THR A 276 1.29 -5.33 -28.67
CA THR A 276 1.88 -4.36 -27.73
C THR A 276 0.88 -3.27 -27.35
N VAL A 277 0.11 -2.74 -28.31
CA VAL A 277 -0.94 -1.74 -28.04
C VAL A 277 -2.05 -2.35 -27.21
N TYR A 278 -2.50 -3.57 -27.54
CA TYR A 278 -3.51 -4.29 -26.77
C TYR A 278 -3.01 -4.58 -25.35
N ALA A 279 -1.80 -5.11 -25.18
CA ALA A 279 -1.18 -5.36 -23.90
C ALA A 279 -1.07 -4.07 -23.07
N LYS A 280 -0.60 -2.97 -23.68
CA LYS A 280 -0.47 -1.67 -23.00
C LYS A 280 -1.83 -1.08 -22.62
N ARG A 281 -2.86 -1.23 -23.48
CA ARG A 281 -4.23 -0.81 -23.17
C ARG A 281 -4.84 -1.66 -22.08
N ALA A 282 -4.70 -2.97 -22.13
CA ALA A 282 -5.21 -3.88 -21.13
C ALA A 282 -4.49 -3.72 -19.77
N LEU A 283 -3.18 -3.50 -19.76
CA LEU A 283 -2.43 -3.10 -18.56
C LEU A 283 -2.92 -1.77 -18.02
N LYS A 284 -3.15 -0.78 -18.89
CA LYS A 284 -3.70 0.52 -18.49
C LYS A 284 -5.14 0.40 -17.97
N GLU A 285 -5.96 -0.47 -18.54
CA GLU A 285 -7.32 -0.76 -18.04
C GLU A 285 -7.28 -1.46 -16.69
N LEU A 286 -6.35 -2.40 -16.46
CA LEU A 286 -6.14 -3.02 -15.16
C LEU A 286 -5.65 -1.99 -14.14
N GLN A 287 -4.65 -1.17 -14.49
CA GLN A 287 -4.14 -0.08 -13.66
C GLN A 287 -5.19 1.00 -13.41
N ASN A 288 -6.06 1.29 -14.38
CA ASN A 288 -7.13 2.28 -14.24
C ASN A 288 -8.33 1.70 -13.48
N ALA A 289 -8.63 0.41 -13.60
CA ALA A 289 -9.65 -0.27 -12.79
C ALA A 289 -9.20 -0.30 -11.32
N GLU A 290 -7.91 -0.57 -11.07
CA GLU A 290 -7.30 -0.46 -9.73
C GLU A 290 -7.22 1.00 -9.27
N ALA A 291 -6.80 1.95 -10.11
CA ALA A 291 -6.79 3.37 -9.75
C ALA A 291 -8.20 3.91 -9.49
N ASN A 292 -9.24 3.36 -10.12
CA ASN A 292 -10.64 3.69 -9.82
C ASN A 292 -11.18 2.93 -8.59
N GLU A 293 -10.55 1.82 -8.17
CA GLU A 293 -10.79 1.18 -6.85
C GLU A 293 -10.06 1.93 -5.72
N ASP A 294 -8.91 2.55 -6.01
CA ASP A 294 -8.15 3.43 -5.10
C ASP A 294 -8.62 4.91 -5.13
N GLU A 295 -9.35 5.33 -6.17
CA GLU A 295 -10.05 6.62 -6.29
C GLU A 295 -11.57 6.50 -6.00
N GLU A 296 -12.01 5.52 -5.21
CA GLU A 296 -13.17 5.82 -4.36
C GLU A 296 -12.72 6.92 -3.39
N VAL A 297 -13.44 8.04 -3.37
CA VAL A 297 -13.44 9.03 -2.27
C VAL A 297 -13.16 8.25 -0.98
N PRO A 298 -12.08 8.55 -0.21
CA PRO A 298 -11.58 7.66 0.83
C PRO A 298 -12.78 7.14 1.61
N ALA A 299 -13.06 5.84 1.48
CA ALA A 299 -14.31 5.27 1.94
C ALA A 299 -14.46 5.67 3.41
N LYS A 300 -15.42 6.57 3.69
CA LYS A 300 -15.59 7.17 5.00
C LYS A 300 -15.62 6.05 6.02
N LEU A 301 -14.74 6.09 7.03
CA LEU A 301 -14.66 5.07 8.07
C LEU A 301 -16.07 4.77 8.59
N LYS A 302 -16.47 3.50 8.70
CA LYS A 302 -17.80 3.15 9.20
C LYS A 302 -17.65 2.48 10.56
N LEU A 303 -18.24 3.08 11.59
CA LEU A 303 -18.28 2.51 12.91
C LEU A 303 -19.66 1.93 13.19
N TYR A 304 -19.75 0.60 13.20
CA TYR A 304 -20.92 -0.10 13.72
C TYR A 304 -20.88 -0.04 15.24
N SER A 305 -21.87 0.63 15.82
CA SER A 305 -21.88 1.05 17.21
C SER A 305 -23.24 0.84 17.86
N TYR A 306 -23.29 1.00 19.18
CA TYR A 306 -24.51 1.07 19.96
C TYR A 306 -24.31 2.15 21.04
N TRP A 307 -25.27 3.05 21.22
CA TRP A 307 -25.12 4.24 22.08
C TRP A 307 -24.54 3.90 23.45
N ARG A 308 -25.08 2.85 24.10
CA ARG A 308 -24.72 2.41 25.47
C ARG A 308 -23.59 1.38 25.53
N SER A 309 -22.97 1.01 24.41
CA SER A 309 -21.87 0.03 24.41
C SER A 309 -20.58 0.67 24.91
N SER A 310 -20.05 0.18 26.04
CA SER A 310 -18.76 0.65 26.54
C SER A 310 -17.61 0.33 25.59
N CYS A 311 -17.63 -0.81 24.90
CA CYS A 311 -16.59 -1.14 23.92
C CYS A 311 -16.62 -0.20 22.70
N ALA A 312 -17.81 0.18 22.22
CA ALA A 312 -17.94 1.11 21.10
C ALA A 312 -17.57 2.55 21.52
N HIS A 313 -17.91 2.94 22.76
CA HIS A 313 -17.49 4.21 23.35
C HIS A 313 -15.97 4.39 23.31
N ARG A 314 -15.17 3.36 23.64
CA ARG A 314 -13.69 3.43 23.52
C ARG A 314 -13.23 3.84 22.12
N VAL A 315 -13.85 3.25 21.09
CA VAL A 315 -13.50 3.51 19.69
C VAL A 315 -13.96 4.90 19.25
N ARG A 316 -15.13 5.37 19.72
CA ARG A 316 -15.58 6.76 19.48
C ARG A 316 -14.59 7.78 20.03
N ILE A 317 -14.09 7.56 21.25
CA ILE A 317 -13.06 8.41 21.86
C ILE A 317 -11.80 8.38 20.98
N ALA A 318 -11.32 7.18 20.60
CA ALA A 318 -10.13 7.03 19.77
C ALA A 318 -10.22 7.78 18.44
N LEU A 319 -11.33 7.61 17.71
CA LEU A 319 -11.57 8.30 16.44
C LEU A 319 -11.60 9.81 16.61
N THR A 320 -12.23 10.30 17.70
CA THR A 320 -12.31 11.74 17.98
C THR A 320 -10.95 12.32 18.36
N LEU A 321 -10.16 11.63 19.19
CA LEU A 321 -8.80 12.05 19.54
C LEU A 321 -7.87 12.07 18.32
N LYS A 322 -8.04 11.12 17.39
CA LYS A 322 -7.31 11.06 16.12
C LYS A 322 -7.80 12.09 15.08
N GLY A 323 -8.91 12.78 15.33
CA GLY A 323 -9.51 13.71 14.36
C GLY A 323 -10.02 13.02 13.10
N LEU A 324 -10.45 11.77 13.20
CA LEU A 324 -10.90 10.96 12.07
C LEU A 324 -12.42 11.06 11.89
N ASP A 325 -12.85 11.50 10.72
CA ASP A 325 -14.26 11.51 10.34
C ASP A 325 -14.75 10.08 10.06
N TYR A 326 -15.92 9.74 10.60
CA TYR A 326 -16.53 8.43 10.42
C TYR A 326 -18.06 8.52 10.30
N GLU A 327 -18.65 7.55 9.62
CA GLU A 327 -20.08 7.27 9.59
C GLU A 327 -20.44 6.41 10.80
N TYR A 328 -21.34 6.91 11.65
CA TYR A 328 -21.89 6.16 12.77
C TYR A 328 -23.05 5.29 12.29
N ILE A 329 -22.91 3.97 12.40
CA ILE A 329 -23.95 3.01 12.03
C ILE A 329 -24.53 2.38 13.30
N PRO A 330 -25.77 2.73 13.69
CA PRO A 330 -26.40 2.20 14.89
C PRO A 330 -26.81 0.73 14.68
N VAL A 331 -26.39 -0.14 15.60
CA VAL A 331 -26.71 -1.57 15.63
C VAL A 331 -27.27 -1.93 16.99
N ASN A 332 -28.54 -2.31 17.03
CA ASN A 332 -29.17 -2.84 18.23
C ASN A 332 -29.32 -4.35 18.15
N LEU A 333 -28.67 -5.05 19.08
CA LEU A 333 -28.68 -6.51 19.18
C LEU A 333 -29.63 -7.00 20.28
N LEU A 334 -30.46 -6.11 20.85
CA LEU A 334 -31.51 -6.46 21.79
C LEU A 334 -32.80 -6.83 21.03
N LYS A 335 -33.52 -7.87 21.49
CA LYS A 335 -34.83 -8.26 20.92
C LYS A 335 -35.88 -7.20 21.31
N GLY A 336 -36.74 -6.80 20.37
CA GLY A 336 -37.90 -5.93 20.62
C GLY A 336 -37.78 -4.49 20.09
N ASP A 337 -36.57 -3.97 19.90
CA ASP A 337 -36.32 -2.58 19.44
C ASP A 337 -36.02 -2.46 17.95
N GLN A 338 -35.97 -3.58 17.21
CA GLN A 338 -35.62 -3.59 15.78
C GLN A 338 -36.69 -2.93 14.89
N SER A 339 -37.85 -2.57 15.45
CA SER A 339 -38.88 -1.78 14.77
C SER A 339 -38.57 -0.28 14.75
N ASP A 340 -37.59 0.19 15.53
CA ASP A 340 -37.19 1.59 15.50
C ASP A 340 -36.45 1.88 14.18
N PRO A 341 -36.93 2.86 13.38
CA PRO A 341 -36.31 3.21 12.10
C PRO A 341 -34.87 3.74 12.22
N VAL A 342 -34.39 4.08 13.42
CA VAL A 342 -32.98 4.42 13.67
C VAL A 342 -32.06 3.23 13.40
N TYR A 343 -32.51 2.00 13.64
CA TYR A 343 -31.74 0.78 13.41
C TYR A 343 -31.98 0.25 12.00
N ARG A 344 -31.07 0.61 11.09
CA ARG A 344 -31.19 0.31 9.65
C ARG A 344 -30.63 -1.06 9.24
N PHE A 345 -30.22 -1.89 10.19
CA PHE A 345 -29.49 -3.13 9.92
C PHE A 345 -30.21 -4.36 10.49
N ASP A 346 -30.35 -5.41 9.66
CA ASP A 346 -30.76 -6.73 10.13
C ASP A 346 -29.63 -7.35 10.99
N PRO A 347 -29.90 -7.79 12.23
CA PRO A 347 -28.91 -8.47 13.07
C PRO A 347 -28.23 -9.68 12.42
N GLN A 348 -28.88 -10.38 11.49
CA GLN A 348 -28.30 -11.49 10.74
C GLN A 348 -27.26 -11.02 9.71
N ASP A 349 -27.48 -9.85 9.10
CA ASP A 349 -26.52 -9.26 8.18
C ASP A 349 -25.31 -8.70 8.92
N PHE A 350 -25.49 -8.16 10.13
CA PHE A 350 -24.37 -7.73 10.95
C PHE A 350 -23.42 -8.88 11.31
N LYS A 351 -23.92 -10.12 11.48
CA LYS A 351 -23.07 -11.29 11.74
C LYS A 351 -22.14 -11.63 10.58
N LYS A 352 -22.42 -11.18 9.37
CA LYS A 352 -21.49 -11.30 8.23
C LYS A 352 -20.28 -10.37 8.38
N ILE A 353 -20.44 -9.27 9.12
CA ILE A 353 -19.40 -8.27 9.40
C ILE A 353 -18.62 -8.68 10.66
N ASN A 354 -19.34 -8.96 11.75
CA ASN A 354 -18.77 -9.48 12.98
C ASN A 354 -19.43 -10.82 13.35
N PRO A 355 -18.78 -11.98 13.10
CA PRO A 355 -19.32 -13.29 13.42
C PRO A 355 -19.67 -13.50 14.91
N MET A 356 -19.00 -12.78 15.82
CA MET A 356 -19.35 -12.80 17.25
C MET A 356 -20.70 -12.14 17.55
N GLY A 357 -21.25 -11.37 16.60
CA GLY A 357 -22.48 -10.62 16.78
C GLY A 357 -22.38 -9.63 17.92
N THR A 358 -21.28 -8.88 18.00
CA THR A 358 -21.03 -7.85 19.03
C THR A 358 -20.59 -6.54 18.38
N VAL A 359 -20.83 -5.41 19.03
CA VAL A 359 -20.27 -4.12 18.65
C VAL A 359 -19.11 -3.76 19.59
N PRO A 360 -18.09 -3.01 19.14
CA PRO A 360 -17.97 -2.34 17.84
C PRO A 360 -17.43 -3.22 16.70
N ALA A 361 -17.69 -2.78 15.47
CA ALA A 361 -16.95 -3.18 14.27
C ALA A 361 -16.58 -1.93 13.47
N LEU A 362 -15.33 -1.82 13.03
CA LEU A 362 -14.84 -0.74 12.18
C LEU A 362 -14.63 -1.27 10.76
N VAL A 363 -15.19 -0.58 9.77
CA VAL A 363 -14.92 -0.83 8.35
C VAL A 363 -14.12 0.34 7.80
N ASP A 364 -12.97 0.02 7.21
CA ASP A 364 -12.01 0.94 6.61
C ASP A 364 -11.67 0.42 5.20
N GLY A 365 -12.41 0.91 4.20
CA GLY A 365 -12.41 0.35 2.85
C GLY A 365 -12.74 -1.14 2.86
N ASN A 366 -11.79 -1.96 2.41
CA ASN A 366 -11.91 -3.42 2.35
C ASN A 366 -11.52 -4.14 3.66
N VAL A 367 -11.06 -3.39 4.68
CA VAL A 367 -10.64 -3.96 5.96
C VAL A 367 -11.78 -3.86 6.97
N VAL A 368 -12.11 -4.98 7.60
CA VAL A 368 -13.05 -5.04 8.73
C VAL A 368 -12.27 -5.44 9.97
N VAL A 369 -12.27 -4.58 10.98
CA VAL A 369 -11.66 -4.84 12.28
C VAL A 369 -12.74 -4.91 13.34
N ASN A 370 -12.79 -6.03 14.03
CA ASN A 370 -13.68 -6.28 15.16
C ASN A 370 -12.86 -6.23 16.46
N ASP A 371 -13.53 -6.08 17.60
CA ASP A 371 -12.93 -5.90 18.93
C ASP A 371 -12.35 -4.49 19.18
N SER A 372 -12.75 -3.87 20.29
CA SER A 372 -12.37 -2.48 20.58
C SER A 372 -10.85 -2.29 20.75
N PHE A 373 -10.13 -3.26 21.31
CA PHE A 373 -8.69 -3.15 21.49
C PHE A 373 -7.98 -3.27 20.15
N ALA A 374 -8.35 -4.27 19.34
CA ALA A 374 -7.77 -4.46 18.01
C ALA A 374 -8.06 -3.26 17.09
N ILE A 375 -9.26 -2.69 17.15
CA ILE A 375 -9.61 -1.47 16.41
C ILE A 375 -8.72 -0.30 16.83
N ILE A 376 -8.54 -0.07 18.14
CA ILE A 376 -7.72 1.06 18.62
C ILE A 376 -6.26 0.89 18.20
N MET A 377 -5.71 -0.31 18.31
CA MET A 377 -4.34 -0.59 17.85
C MET A 377 -4.19 -0.41 16.33
N TYR A 378 -5.19 -0.86 15.55
CA TYR A 378 -5.22 -0.64 14.11
C TYR A 378 -5.23 0.86 13.76
N LEU A 379 -6.04 1.64 14.45
CA LEU A 379 -6.10 3.10 14.26
C LEU A 379 -4.78 3.77 14.67
N ASP A 380 -4.13 3.30 15.74
CA ASP A 380 -2.85 3.84 16.18
C ASP A 380 -1.71 3.53 15.18
N ASP A 381 -1.67 2.32 14.63
CA ASP A 381 -0.69 1.93 13.61
C ASP A 381 -0.93 2.64 12.26
N LYS A 382 -2.19 2.79 11.84
CA LYS A 382 -2.54 3.40 10.54
C LYS A 382 -2.46 4.93 10.58
N TYR A 383 -2.85 5.55 11.69
CA TYR A 383 -2.87 6.99 11.89
C TYR A 383 -1.99 7.34 13.09
N PRO A 384 -0.65 7.38 12.95
CA PRO A 384 0.27 7.42 14.09
C PRO A 384 0.17 8.67 14.97
N GLU A 385 -0.34 9.79 14.45
CA GLU A 385 -0.45 11.06 15.16
C GLU A 385 -1.93 11.47 15.37
N PRO A 386 -2.32 11.92 16.56
CA PRO A 386 -1.58 11.87 17.83
C PRO A 386 -1.50 10.43 18.39
N PRO A 387 -0.39 10.02 19.04
CA PRO A 387 -0.21 8.65 19.52
C PRO A 387 -1.17 8.30 20.64
N LEU A 388 -1.73 7.09 20.62
CA LEU A 388 -2.58 6.54 21.70
C LEU A 388 -1.78 5.69 22.69
N LEU A 389 -0.48 5.57 22.52
CA LEU A 389 0.43 4.91 23.46
C LEU A 389 1.63 5.79 23.77
N PRO A 390 2.13 5.78 25.02
CA PRO A 390 3.33 6.49 25.38
C PRO A 390 4.56 5.86 24.73
N SER A 391 5.56 6.68 24.41
CA SER A 391 6.85 6.23 23.90
C SER A 391 7.68 5.49 24.95
N ASP A 392 7.54 5.85 26.22
CA ASP A 392 8.21 5.19 27.34
C ASP A 392 7.68 3.76 27.54
N LEU A 393 8.61 2.79 27.59
CA LEU A 393 8.27 1.37 27.65
C LEU A 393 7.52 1.00 28.94
N HIS A 394 7.90 1.58 30.08
CA HIS A 394 7.27 1.27 31.36
C HIS A 394 5.85 1.81 31.43
N LYS A 395 5.64 3.07 31.02
CA LYS A 395 4.30 3.65 30.89
C LYS A 395 3.43 2.88 29.91
N ARG A 396 4.02 2.39 28.81
CA ARG A 396 3.30 1.59 27.82
C ARG A 396 2.86 0.23 28.40
N ALA A 397 3.71 -0.40 29.21
CA ALA A 397 3.35 -1.63 29.92
C ALA A 397 2.20 -1.41 30.90
N VAL A 398 2.20 -0.30 31.66
CA VAL A 398 1.10 0.07 32.56
C VAL A 398 -0.19 0.30 31.76
N ASN A 399 -0.11 0.96 30.60
CA ASN A 399 -1.27 1.17 29.72
C ASN A 399 -1.88 -0.15 29.26
N TYR A 400 -1.05 -1.11 28.84
CA TYR A 400 -1.54 -2.44 28.47
C TYR A 400 -2.14 -3.19 29.66
N GLN A 401 -1.55 -3.09 30.85
CA GLN A 401 -2.06 -3.77 32.03
C GLN A 401 -3.41 -3.20 32.48
N ALA A 402 -3.55 -1.87 32.56
CA ALA A 402 -4.82 -1.21 32.89
C ALA A 402 -5.91 -1.55 31.85
N THR A 403 -5.57 -1.48 30.57
CA THR A 403 -6.45 -1.86 29.46
C THR A 403 -6.89 -3.32 29.59
N SER A 404 -5.96 -4.23 29.87
CA SER A 404 -6.22 -5.66 30.04
C SER A 404 -7.18 -5.93 31.20
N ILE A 405 -6.98 -5.28 32.35
CA ILE A 405 -7.87 -5.41 33.52
C ILE A 405 -9.31 -5.03 33.14
N VAL A 406 -9.50 -3.91 32.43
CA VAL A 406 -10.84 -3.48 32.01
C VAL A 406 -11.42 -4.43 30.95
N MET A 407 -10.66 -4.76 29.91
CA MET A 407 -11.18 -5.48 28.74
C MET A 407 -11.41 -6.97 29.00
N SER A 408 -10.66 -7.59 29.91
CA SER A 408 -10.76 -9.03 30.21
C SER A 408 -11.34 -9.29 31.60
N GLY A 409 -10.98 -8.48 32.60
CA GLY A 409 -11.33 -8.71 34.00
C GLY A 409 -12.60 -8.03 34.49
N ILE A 410 -13.10 -7.01 33.77
CA ILE A 410 -14.31 -6.27 34.16
C ILE A 410 -15.39 -6.38 33.08
N GLN A 411 -15.14 -5.83 31.89
CA GLN A 411 -16.18 -5.63 30.87
C GLN A 411 -16.92 -6.93 30.48
N PRO A 412 -16.25 -8.08 30.26
CA PRO A 412 -16.93 -9.32 29.88
C PRO A 412 -17.88 -9.84 30.97
N HIS A 413 -17.60 -9.53 32.24
CA HIS A 413 -18.39 -9.97 33.39
C HIS A 413 -19.66 -9.13 33.64
N GLN A 414 -19.83 -8.02 32.92
CA GLN A 414 -20.98 -7.12 33.03
C GLN A 414 -21.61 -6.80 31.65
N ASN A 415 -21.16 -7.48 30.59
CA ASN A 415 -21.67 -7.23 29.24
C ASN A 415 -23.14 -7.67 29.11
N MET A 416 -23.86 -7.14 28.12
CA MET A 416 -25.30 -7.42 27.97
C MET A 416 -25.63 -8.88 27.65
N ALA A 417 -24.72 -9.62 27.01
CA ALA A 417 -24.96 -11.03 26.70
C ALA A 417 -24.96 -11.89 27.97
N LEU A 418 -23.95 -11.71 28.83
CA LEU A 418 -23.89 -12.37 30.12
C LEU A 418 -24.99 -11.86 31.05
N PHE A 419 -25.27 -10.55 31.04
CA PHE A 419 -26.31 -9.95 31.88
C PHE A 419 -27.67 -10.61 31.65
N ARG A 420 -28.07 -10.79 30.39
CA ARG A 420 -29.33 -11.47 30.05
C ARG A 420 -29.33 -12.95 30.38
N TYR A 421 -28.21 -13.63 30.16
CA TYR A 421 -28.08 -15.02 30.59
C TYR A 421 -28.26 -15.18 32.10
N LEU A 422 -27.71 -14.27 32.90
CA LEU A 422 -27.85 -14.28 34.35
C LEU A 422 -29.28 -13.93 34.80
N GLU A 423 -29.96 -13.00 34.13
CA GLU A 423 -31.36 -12.66 34.45
C GLU A 423 -32.33 -13.85 34.39
N GLU A 424 -32.05 -14.82 33.52
CA GLU A 424 -32.86 -16.04 33.41
C GLU A 424 -32.54 -17.10 34.47
N LYS A 425 -31.43 -16.95 35.22
CA LYS A 425 -30.86 -18.00 36.08
C LYS A 425 -30.79 -17.63 37.55
N ILE A 426 -30.58 -16.36 37.86
CA ILE A 426 -30.37 -15.86 39.22
C ILE A 426 -31.26 -14.65 39.49
N ASN A 427 -31.49 -14.36 40.77
CA ASN A 427 -32.32 -13.22 41.14
C ASN A 427 -31.58 -11.88 40.92
N ALA A 428 -32.32 -10.77 41.01
CA ALA A 428 -31.78 -9.43 40.75
C ALA A 428 -30.66 -9.02 41.73
N GLU A 429 -30.73 -9.47 42.98
CA GLU A 429 -29.74 -9.18 44.03
C GLU A 429 -28.42 -9.91 43.76
N GLU A 430 -28.49 -11.21 43.46
CA GLU A 430 -27.32 -12.02 43.08
C GLU A 430 -26.63 -11.50 41.82
N LYS A 431 -27.42 -11.09 40.82
CA LYS A 431 -26.92 -10.47 39.58
C LYS A 431 -26.18 -9.16 39.87
N THR A 432 -26.75 -8.34 40.75
CA THR A 432 -26.13 -7.07 41.16
C THR A 432 -24.83 -7.34 41.93
N ALA A 433 -24.85 -8.28 42.87
CA ALA A 433 -23.67 -8.70 43.63
C ALA A 433 -22.54 -9.21 42.72
N TRP A 434 -22.87 -9.99 41.68
CA TRP A 434 -21.90 -10.46 40.69
C TRP A 434 -21.19 -9.31 39.98
N ILE A 435 -21.97 -8.35 39.46
CA ILE A 435 -21.44 -7.19 38.72
C ILE A 435 -20.60 -6.32 39.64
N THR A 436 -21.13 -5.99 40.82
CA THR A 436 -20.45 -5.18 41.83
C THR A 436 -19.12 -5.83 42.25
N ASN A 437 -19.09 -7.15 42.45
CA ASN A 437 -17.86 -7.88 42.77
C ASN A 437 -16.83 -7.80 41.62
N ALA A 438 -17.25 -8.01 40.37
CA ALA A 438 -16.35 -7.92 39.21
C ALA A 438 -15.74 -6.52 39.07
N ILE A 439 -16.57 -5.47 39.19
CA ILE A 439 -16.12 -4.07 39.13
C ILE A 439 -15.20 -3.75 40.31
N THR A 440 -15.58 -4.12 41.53
CA THR A 440 -14.81 -3.85 42.76
C THR A 440 -13.42 -4.45 42.69
N LYS A 441 -13.31 -5.71 42.26
CA LYS A 441 -12.02 -6.39 42.10
C LYS A 441 -11.14 -5.69 41.07
N GLY A 442 -11.71 -5.31 39.94
CA GLY A 442 -11.00 -4.60 38.88
C GLY A 442 -10.58 -3.18 39.28
N PHE A 443 -11.45 -2.43 39.94
CA PHE A 443 -11.18 -1.06 40.39
C PHE A 443 -10.14 -1.02 41.49
N THR A 444 -10.19 -1.97 42.43
CA THR A 444 -9.13 -2.14 43.43
C THR A 444 -7.77 -2.38 42.77
N ALA A 445 -7.71 -3.23 41.73
CA ALA A 445 -6.47 -3.48 41.01
C ALA A 445 -5.99 -2.24 40.23
N LEU A 446 -6.90 -1.52 39.57
CA LEU A 446 -6.60 -0.33 38.78
C LEU A 446 -6.14 0.85 39.65
N GLU A 447 -6.81 1.09 40.78
CA GLU A 447 -6.44 2.13 41.74
C GLU A 447 -5.00 1.91 42.24
N ASN A 448 -4.68 0.69 42.69
CA ASN A 448 -3.34 0.34 43.16
C ASN A 448 -2.28 0.41 42.06
N LEU A 449 -2.63 0.07 40.81
CA LEU A 449 -1.72 0.13 39.67
C LEU A 449 -1.38 1.58 39.31
N LEU A 450 -2.38 2.47 39.30
CA LEU A 450 -2.26 3.80 38.71
C LEU A 450 -1.86 4.87 39.73
N VAL A 451 -2.12 4.69 41.02
CA VAL A 451 -1.87 5.71 42.06
C VAL A 451 -0.45 6.31 42.03
N SER A 452 0.56 5.51 41.66
CA SER A 452 1.96 5.94 41.64
C SER A 452 2.40 6.65 40.36
N CYS A 453 1.61 6.57 39.29
CA CYS A 453 1.97 7.11 37.96
C CYS A 453 0.90 8.02 37.34
N ALA A 454 -0.25 8.17 38.00
CA ALA A 454 -1.34 9.04 37.60
C ALA A 454 -0.90 10.53 37.61
N GLY A 455 -1.23 11.25 36.55
CA GLY A 455 -1.10 12.71 36.45
C GLY A 455 -2.49 13.35 36.38
N LYS A 456 -2.72 14.18 35.36
CA LYS A 456 -4.08 14.56 34.95
C LYS A 456 -4.88 13.36 34.43
N TYR A 457 -4.22 12.41 33.78
CA TYR A 457 -4.78 11.17 33.21
C TYR A 457 -4.02 9.93 33.74
N ALA A 458 -4.36 8.74 33.26
CA ALA A 458 -3.93 7.46 33.82
C ALA A 458 -2.41 7.30 33.98
N THR A 459 -1.62 7.83 33.04
CA THR A 459 -0.15 7.66 33.05
C THR A 459 0.64 8.96 32.80
N GLY A 460 0.09 10.08 33.27
CA GLY A 460 0.70 11.40 33.18
C GLY A 460 -0.32 12.46 32.80
N ASP A 461 0.11 13.46 32.01
CA ASP A 461 -0.74 14.60 31.61
C ASP A 461 -1.25 14.49 30.16
N GLU A 462 -1.01 13.37 29.50
CA GLU A 462 -1.52 13.04 28.17
C GLU A 462 -2.47 11.83 28.23
N VAL A 463 -3.43 11.81 27.30
CA VAL A 463 -4.42 10.73 27.17
C VAL A 463 -3.84 9.61 26.34
N TYR A 464 -3.85 8.39 26.88
CA TYR A 464 -3.40 7.18 26.20
C TYR A 464 -4.41 6.05 26.31
N LEU A 465 -4.04 4.88 25.79
CA LEU A 465 -4.87 3.69 25.69
C LEU A 465 -5.60 3.33 27.00
N ALA A 466 -4.96 3.45 28.16
CA ALA A 466 -5.61 3.17 29.44
C ALA A 466 -6.85 4.06 29.65
N ASP A 467 -6.73 5.35 29.34
CA ASP A 467 -7.80 6.34 29.51
C ASP A 467 -9.01 6.03 28.62
N LEU A 468 -8.76 5.60 27.38
CA LEU A 468 -9.82 5.18 26.44
C LEU A 468 -10.64 4.02 27.02
N PHE A 469 -10.02 3.12 27.79
CA PHE A 469 -10.71 1.99 28.42
C PHE A 469 -11.34 2.35 29.77
N LEU A 470 -10.67 3.20 30.55
CA LEU A 470 -11.12 3.64 31.87
C LEU A 470 -12.35 4.54 31.77
N ALA A 471 -12.37 5.51 30.85
CA ALA A 471 -13.46 6.50 30.81
C ALA A 471 -14.85 5.88 30.64
N PRO A 472 -15.10 4.97 29.67
CA PRO A 472 -16.41 4.32 29.55
C PRO A 472 -16.75 3.43 30.74
N GLN A 473 -15.73 2.81 31.37
CA GLN A 473 -15.94 1.93 32.51
C GLN A 473 -16.30 2.71 33.78
N ILE A 474 -15.63 3.83 34.03
CA ILE A 474 -15.89 4.71 35.17
C ILE A 474 -17.24 5.43 34.98
N HIS A 475 -17.55 5.91 33.77
CA HIS A 475 -18.87 6.47 33.45
C HIS A 475 -20.00 5.47 33.76
N ALA A 476 -19.83 4.21 33.36
CA ALA A 476 -20.82 3.17 33.67
C ALA A 476 -20.91 2.88 35.18
N ALA A 477 -19.79 2.93 35.90
CA ALA A 477 -19.78 2.74 37.35
C ALA A 477 -20.62 3.80 38.09
N PHE A 478 -20.48 5.08 37.72
CA PHE A 478 -21.30 6.16 38.28
C PHE A 478 -22.77 6.09 37.82
N ASN A 479 -22.98 6.11 36.50
CA ASN A 479 -24.30 6.44 35.94
C ASN A 479 -25.20 5.22 35.71
N ARG A 480 -24.64 4.00 35.68
CA ARG A 480 -25.39 2.78 35.39
C ARG A 480 -25.42 1.80 36.56
N PHE A 481 -24.28 1.55 37.18
CA PHE A 481 -24.15 0.53 38.22
C PHE A 481 -24.15 1.10 39.65
N GLN A 482 -24.08 2.43 39.79
CA GLN A 482 -24.12 3.14 41.08
C GLN A 482 -23.08 2.60 42.08
N ILE A 483 -21.87 2.34 41.60
CA ILE A 483 -20.76 1.82 42.41
C ILE A 483 -20.26 2.91 43.36
N ASN A 484 -20.02 2.57 44.63
CA ASN A 484 -19.36 3.49 45.55
C ASN A 484 -17.91 3.73 45.10
N MET A 485 -17.60 4.97 44.73
CA MET A 485 -16.28 5.38 44.24
C MET A 485 -15.37 5.97 45.33
N GLU A 486 -15.85 6.16 46.57
CA GLU A 486 -15.02 6.64 47.69
C GLU A 486 -13.71 5.84 47.89
N PRO A 487 -13.67 4.51 47.71
CA PRO A 487 -12.42 3.74 47.83
C PRO A 487 -11.43 3.95 46.68
N TYR A 488 -11.83 4.64 45.60
CA TYR A 488 -11.05 4.79 44.36
C TYR A 488 -10.84 6.26 43.98
N PRO A 489 -10.17 7.06 44.82
CA PRO A 489 -10.02 8.50 44.59
C PRO A 489 -9.25 8.83 43.31
N THR A 490 -8.29 8.01 42.89
CA THR A 490 -7.55 8.21 41.63
C THR A 490 -8.47 8.00 40.43
N LEU A 491 -9.26 6.92 40.42
CA LEU A 491 -10.24 6.68 39.35
C LEU A 491 -11.34 7.75 39.33
N ALA A 492 -11.79 8.21 40.49
CA ALA A 492 -12.78 9.29 40.59
C ALA A 492 -12.25 10.61 39.99
N LYS A 493 -10.98 10.97 40.26
CA LYS A 493 -10.32 12.13 39.64
C LYS A 493 -10.28 12.04 38.11
N PHE A 494 -10.05 10.85 37.56
CA PHE A 494 -10.05 10.67 36.11
C PHE A 494 -11.41 10.96 35.49
N TYR A 495 -12.52 10.60 36.15
CA TYR A 495 -13.86 10.91 35.67
C TYR A 495 -14.07 12.42 35.48
N GLU A 496 -13.65 13.22 36.46
CA GLU A 496 -13.68 14.68 36.36
C GLU A 496 -12.82 15.18 35.20
N SER A 497 -11.59 14.66 35.09
CA SER A 497 -10.63 15.06 34.06
C SER A 497 -11.11 14.71 32.63
N TYR A 498 -11.75 13.55 32.45
CA TYR A 498 -12.34 13.17 31.17
C TYR A 498 -13.53 14.04 30.80
N ASN A 499 -14.34 14.45 31.78
CA ASN A 499 -15.48 15.33 31.55
C ASN A 499 -15.07 16.76 31.13
N GLU A 500 -13.80 17.14 31.22
CA GLU A 500 -13.30 18.41 30.67
C GLU A 500 -12.95 18.33 29.17
N LEU A 501 -12.81 17.12 28.61
CA LEU A 501 -12.35 16.93 27.24
C LEU A 501 -13.51 16.77 26.24
N PRO A 502 -13.60 17.61 25.19
CA PRO A 502 -14.63 17.48 24.17
C PRO A 502 -14.66 16.10 23.51
N ALA A 503 -13.50 15.46 23.33
CA ALA A 503 -13.40 14.13 22.72
C ALA A 503 -14.12 13.04 23.53
N PHE A 504 -14.15 13.18 24.86
CA PHE A 504 -14.83 12.25 25.75
C PHE A 504 -16.31 12.62 25.89
N GLN A 505 -16.62 13.91 26.06
CA GLN A 505 -17.99 14.42 26.12
C GLN A 505 -18.81 14.06 24.88
N ASN A 506 -18.24 14.20 23.68
CA ASN A 506 -18.94 13.87 22.44
C ASN A 506 -19.18 12.36 22.26
N ALA A 507 -18.39 11.53 22.95
CA ALA A 507 -18.43 10.08 22.83
C ALA A 507 -19.34 9.40 23.88
N VAL A 508 -19.81 10.15 24.90
CA VAL A 508 -20.67 9.60 25.96
C VAL A 508 -21.98 9.06 25.40
N PRO A 509 -22.56 8.02 26.03
CA PRO A 509 -23.80 7.41 25.56
C PRO A 509 -24.94 8.39 25.32
N GLU A 510 -25.05 9.44 26.13
CA GLU A 510 -26.16 10.39 26.11
C GLU A 510 -26.16 11.29 24.86
N ASN A 511 -25.01 11.41 24.18
CA ASN A 511 -24.83 12.29 23.01
C ASN A 511 -24.82 11.54 21.67
N GLN A 512 -25.35 10.31 21.62
CA GLN A 512 -25.27 9.47 20.42
C GLN A 512 -26.55 9.53 19.59
N PRO A 513 -26.49 9.31 18.27
CA PRO A 513 -27.65 9.40 17.40
C PRO A 513 -28.77 8.39 17.71
N ASP A 514 -28.42 7.25 18.32
CA ASP A 514 -29.34 6.17 18.69
C ASP A 514 -29.67 6.13 20.19
N THR A 515 -29.45 7.24 20.90
CA THR A 515 -29.85 7.40 22.30
C THR A 515 -31.36 7.56 22.42
N PRO A 516 -32.06 6.76 23.24
CA PRO A 516 -33.50 6.89 23.45
C PRO A 516 -33.89 8.27 24.00
N SER A 517 -35.03 8.79 23.57
CA SER A 517 -35.56 10.09 24.01
C SER A 517 -36.04 10.11 25.47
N THR A 518 -36.20 8.94 26.08
CA THR A 518 -36.48 8.76 27.52
C THR A 518 -35.34 7.94 28.14
N ILE A 519 -34.43 8.62 28.85
CA ILE A 519 -33.39 8.00 29.69
C ILE A 519 -33.82 8.01 31.14
#